data_AF-A0A4V1V5J7-F1
#
_entry.id   AF-A0A4V1V5J7-F1
#
_cell.length_a   1.000
_cell.length_b   1.000
_cell.length_c   1.000
_cell.angle_alpha   90.00
_cell.angle_beta   90.00
_cell.angle_gamma   90.00
#
_symmetry.space_group_name_H-M   'P 1'
#
loop_
_entity.id
_entity.type
_entity.pdbx_description
1 polymer ?
#
loop_
_entity_poly.entity_id
_entity_poly.type
_entity_poly.pdbx_seq_one_letter_code
_entity_poly.pdbx_strand_id
1 'polypeptide(L)'
;MAHLNRTHARRAARARAATGFAAAPEPRGIGRFARGRQLLSGNFLFAGVLTTSPGGSVWDAEGDPALIDPDLHGFGWLDDLAAVGDARARHAARDWIAQWIETCEDGSGPGWTPELAGQRLIRWISHEGFVLRAAPEDFRATYLRSLGQQTRFLSKRWSAAPAGLPRMEALCGLTYASLMLTGVRALPPLAALAKACRTDVGMDGSLTTRNPEELLTVLTLLQWAIRALTVTDTDIPSDLTDCAARAAATLRSLRHSDGGLARFHGGGRGLDGALDTALSQAGPAAPLSPEPRMGYARLSAGRTSVIADAGPPPQGAASRNGHASTLAFELTSGRRAVIVNCGSGVTFGPDWRRAGRATPSHSTLSLAGYSSSRLGPPDPAPPHRAALVDPPERVQAVLSRQPDSLRAEMSHDGFRSTHGLTHARILEMTLDGRGLIGEDLLTTLSDADKARFDRAQQAEDLPIAIRFHLHPDVDAHVDMGGAAVSLTLKSGEIWVFRHDGHAELSLKPSVYLETGRLKPRPAQQVVLSDAAMSYATRIRWSLTKAQDTPDVIRDLGPLRSEDDDHEDAP
;
A
#
# COMPACT_ATOMS: atom_id res chain seq x y z
N MET A 1 -21.47 -14.27 11.40
CA MET A 1 -21.77 -13.01 10.67
C MET A 1 -22.29 -13.22 9.25
N ALA A 2 -21.67 -14.07 8.43
CA ALA A 2 -22.09 -14.31 7.03
C ALA A 2 -23.57 -14.69 6.86
N HIS A 3 -24.12 -15.54 7.75
CA HIS A 3 -25.55 -15.90 7.72
C HIS A 3 -26.49 -14.69 7.86
N LEU A 4 -26.18 -13.75 8.77
CA LEU A 4 -27.00 -12.54 8.95
C LEU A 4 -26.93 -11.62 7.73
N ASN A 5 -25.78 -11.51 7.09
CA ASN A 5 -25.65 -10.73 5.85
C ASN A 5 -26.55 -11.32 4.75
N ARG A 6 -26.48 -12.63 4.51
CA ARG A 6 -27.34 -13.31 3.52
C ARG A 6 -28.83 -13.09 3.80
N THR A 7 -29.26 -13.22 5.05
CA THR A 7 -30.66 -12.98 5.44
C THR A 7 -31.11 -11.55 5.16
N HIS A 8 -30.27 -10.56 5.45
CA HIS A 8 -30.58 -9.17 5.15
C HIS A 8 -30.54 -8.86 3.66
N ALA A 9 -29.63 -9.47 2.90
CA ALA A 9 -29.54 -9.31 1.45
C ALA A 9 -30.80 -9.89 0.76
N ARG A 10 -31.23 -11.09 1.17
CA ARG A 10 -32.51 -11.72 0.75
C ARG A 10 -33.71 -10.82 1.02
N ARG A 11 -33.78 -10.24 2.22
CA ARG A 11 -34.87 -9.32 2.58
C ARG A 11 -34.80 -8.01 1.78
N ALA A 12 -33.59 -7.57 1.42
CA ALA A 12 -33.40 -6.37 0.63
C ALA A 12 -33.85 -6.55 -0.83
N ALA A 13 -33.91 -7.78 -1.36
CA ALA A 13 -34.44 -8.04 -2.71
C ALA A 13 -35.89 -7.57 -2.90
N ARG A 14 -36.63 -7.40 -1.79
CA ARG A 14 -37.98 -6.82 -1.78
C ARG A 14 -37.99 -5.28 -1.65
N ALA A 15 -36.85 -4.62 -1.82
CA ALA A 15 -36.75 -3.17 -1.79
C ALA A 15 -37.48 -2.55 -2.98
N ARG A 16 -37.92 -1.29 -2.81
CA ARG A 16 -38.28 -0.47 -3.97
C ARG A 16 -37.00 -0.19 -4.77
N ALA A 17 -37.12 -0.28 -6.09
CA ALA A 17 -36.04 0.07 -7.00
C ALA A 17 -35.67 1.55 -6.87
N ALA A 18 -34.42 1.89 -7.17
CA ALA A 18 -34.08 3.27 -7.48
C ALA A 18 -34.86 3.70 -8.73
N THR A 19 -35.24 4.98 -8.80
CA THR A 19 -35.95 5.54 -9.96
C THR A 19 -35.03 6.27 -10.93
N GLY A 20 -33.77 6.49 -10.56
CA GLY A 20 -32.77 7.19 -11.35
C GLY A 20 -31.66 7.77 -10.48
N PHE A 21 -30.96 8.76 -11.02
CA PHE A 21 -29.83 9.44 -10.38
C PHE A 21 -30.16 10.92 -10.14
N ALA A 22 -29.74 11.46 -9.00
CA ALA A 22 -30.03 12.84 -8.58
C ALA A 22 -29.18 13.87 -9.33
N ALA A 23 -27.97 13.50 -9.74
CA ALA A 23 -27.09 14.26 -10.62
C ALA A 23 -26.22 13.28 -11.41
N ALA A 24 -25.73 13.69 -12.59
CA ALA A 24 -24.79 12.89 -13.38
C ALA A 24 -23.48 12.74 -12.60
N PRO A 25 -23.18 11.57 -12.02
CA PRO A 25 -21.93 11.36 -11.32
C PRO A 25 -20.80 11.26 -12.35
N GLU A 26 -19.76 12.08 -12.20
CA GLU A 26 -18.55 11.93 -13.00
C GLU A 26 -17.79 10.66 -12.59
N PRO A 27 -17.13 9.94 -13.53
CA PRO A 27 -16.27 8.81 -13.21
C PRO A 27 -15.18 9.25 -12.22
N ARG A 28 -15.11 8.58 -11.07
CA ARG A 28 -14.22 9.01 -9.97
C ARG A 28 -12.97 8.15 -9.80
N GLY A 29 -13.00 6.93 -10.32
CA GLY A 29 -11.86 6.02 -10.28
C GLY A 29 -10.88 6.26 -11.42
N ILE A 30 -9.61 5.98 -11.16
CA ILE A 30 -8.56 5.95 -12.18
C ILE A 30 -8.38 4.50 -12.62
N GLY A 31 -8.78 4.19 -13.85
CA GLY A 31 -8.59 2.86 -14.45
C GLY A 31 -7.27 2.72 -15.19
N ARG A 32 -6.77 1.50 -15.30
CA ARG A 32 -5.58 1.15 -16.10
C ARG A 32 -6.01 0.64 -17.47
N PHE A 33 -5.74 1.41 -18.51
CA PHE A 33 -6.06 1.05 -19.91
C PHE A 33 -5.53 -0.35 -20.30
N ALA A 34 -4.28 -0.66 -19.97
CA ALA A 34 -3.68 -1.95 -20.29
C ALA A 34 -4.40 -3.12 -19.60
N ARG A 35 -4.84 -2.94 -18.34
CA ARG A 35 -5.61 -3.96 -17.61
C ARG A 35 -6.99 -4.13 -18.24
N GLY A 36 -7.66 -3.04 -18.60
CA GLY A 36 -8.95 -3.10 -19.31
C GLY A 36 -8.84 -3.89 -20.63
N ARG A 37 -7.76 -3.69 -21.40
CA ARG A 37 -7.49 -4.48 -22.62
C ARG A 37 -7.26 -5.97 -22.32
N GLN A 38 -6.52 -6.29 -21.25
CA GLN A 38 -6.31 -7.68 -20.81
C GLN A 38 -7.64 -8.35 -20.44
N LEU A 39 -8.47 -7.69 -19.62
CA LEU A 39 -9.78 -8.19 -19.25
C LEU A 39 -10.64 -8.47 -20.49
N LEU A 40 -10.66 -7.55 -21.45
CA LEU A 40 -11.44 -7.72 -22.69
C LEU A 40 -10.92 -8.85 -23.58
N SER A 41 -9.63 -9.19 -23.51
CA SER A 41 -9.06 -10.36 -24.18
C SER A 41 -9.35 -11.69 -23.48
N GLY A 42 -10.05 -11.68 -22.33
CA GLY A 42 -10.30 -12.87 -21.53
C GLY A 42 -9.13 -13.25 -20.61
N ASN A 43 -8.20 -12.33 -20.34
CA ASN A 43 -7.07 -12.55 -19.45
C ASN A 43 -7.37 -11.90 -18.09
N PHE A 44 -7.81 -12.71 -17.14
CA PHE A 44 -8.26 -12.27 -15.81
C PHE A 44 -7.16 -12.50 -14.77
N LEU A 45 -6.47 -11.43 -14.39
CA LEU A 45 -5.45 -11.45 -13.32
C LEU A 45 -6.03 -10.90 -12.01
N PHE A 46 -6.32 -11.78 -11.06
CA PHE A 46 -6.86 -11.45 -9.74
C PHE A 46 -6.07 -12.16 -8.65
N ALA A 47 -5.71 -11.43 -7.59
CA ALA A 47 -4.88 -11.92 -6.49
C ALA A 47 -3.60 -12.71 -6.91
N GLY A 48 -3.03 -12.39 -8.08
CA GLY A 48 -1.85 -13.09 -8.63
C GLY A 48 -2.12 -14.30 -9.52
N VAL A 49 -3.38 -14.74 -9.61
CA VAL A 49 -3.79 -15.87 -10.44
C VAL A 49 -4.27 -15.35 -11.80
N LEU A 50 -3.68 -15.86 -12.86
CA LEU A 50 -4.10 -15.58 -14.24
C LEU A 50 -5.02 -16.69 -14.74
N THR A 51 -6.25 -16.33 -15.06
CA THR A 51 -7.20 -17.20 -15.75
C THR A 51 -7.36 -16.71 -17.19
N THR A 52 -7.29 -17.63 -18.16
CA THR A 52 -7.52 -17.31 -19.58
C THR A 52 -8.83 -17.92 -20.03
N SER A 53 -9.83 -17.07 -20.30
CA SER A 53 -11.16 -17.45 -20.81
C SER A 53 -11.54 -16.47 -21.95
N PRO A 54 -11.09 -16.72 -23.20
CA PRO A 54 -11.36 -15.83 -24.32
C PRO A 54 -12.85 -15.71 -24.63
N GLY A 55 -13.36 -14.47 -24.66
CA GLY A 55 -14.80 -14.22 -24.82
C GLY A 55 -15.63 -14.54 -23.58
N GLY A 56 -14.99 -15.01 -22.50
CA GLY A 56 -15.62 -15.28 -21.22
C GLY A 56 -15.79 -14.04 -20.34
N SER A 57 -16.00 -14.30 -19.07
CA SER A 57 -16.40 -13.31 -18.08
C SER A 57 -15.41 -13.21 -16.93
N VAL A 58 -15.34 -12.05 -16.27
CA VAL A 58 -14.53 -11.90 -15.04
C VAL A 58 -14.92 -12.89 -13.95
N TRP A 59 -16.15 -13.41 -13.99
CA TRP A 59 -16.64 -14.42 -13.06
C TRP A 59 -16.10 -15.83 -13.37
N ASP A 60 -15.44 -16.04 -14.50
CA ASP A 60 -14.71 -17.27 -14.81
C ASP A 60 -13.35 -17.32 -14.10
N ALA A 61 -12.92 -16.24 -13.44
CA ALA A 61 -11.64 -16.17 -12.77
C ALA A 61 -11.49 -17.26 -11.69
N GLU A 62 -10.44 -18.04 -11.81
CA GLU A 62 -10.08 -19.10 -10.86
C GLU A 62 -9.14 -18.56 -9.76
N GLY A 63 -9.15 -19.22 -8.61
CA GLY A 63 -8.28 -18.90 -7.47
C GLY A 63 -8.92 -19.24 -6.14
N ASP A 64 -8.19 -18.98 -5.04
CA ASP A 64 -8.77 -19.05 -3.69
C ASP A 64 -9.82 -17.93 -3.54
N PRO A 65 -11.11 -18.26 -3.33
CA PRO A 65 -12.17 -17.26 -3.17
C PRO A 65 -11.85 -16.22 -2.08
N ALA A 66 -11.17 -16.62 -1.00
CA ALA A 66 -10.79 -15.68 0.07
C ALA A 66 -9.79 -14.60 -0.37
N LEU A 67 -9.11 -14.81 -1.50
CA LEU A 67 -8.16 -13.88 -2.10
C LEU A 67 -8.75 -13.15 -3.31
N ILE A 68 -9.50 -13.82 -4.19
CA ILE A 68 -10.02 -13.22 -5.43
C ILE A 68 -11.36 -12.49 -5.24
N ASP A 69 -12.23 -12.96 -4.33
CA ASP A 69 -13.58 -12.39 -4.15
C ASP A 69 -13.56 -10.90 -3.79
N PRO A 70 -12.63 -10.39 -2.94
CA PRO A 70 -12.56 -8.96 -2.65
C PRO A 70 -12.35 -8.11 -3.92
N ASP A 71 -11.46 -8.55 -4.83
CA ASP A 71 -11.16 -7.82 -6.07
C ASP A 71 -12.32 -7.91 -7.07
N LEU A 72 -12.96 -9.09 -7.19
CA LEU A 72 -14.07 -9.34 -8.10
C LEU A 72 -15.33 -8.58 -7.68
N HIS A 73 -15.73 -8.72 -6.42
CA HIS A 73 -16.99 -8.17 -5.91
C HIS A 73 -16.90 -6.72 -5.42
N GLY A 74 -15.70 -6.16 -5.36
CA GLY A 74 -15.46 -4.71 -5.19
C GLY A 74 -15.61 -3.91 -6.49
N PHE A 75 -15.66 -4.59 -7.66
CA PHE A 75 -15.85 -3.97 -8.98
C PHE A 75 -14.78 -2.93 -9.37
N GLY A 76 -13.56 -3.06 -8.85
CA GLY A 76 -12.44 -2.20 -9.24
C GLY A 76 -12.11 -2.30 -10.74
N TRP A 77 -12.32 -3.47 -11.34
CA TRP A 77 -12.16 -3.71 -12.78
C TRP A 77 -13.07 -2.84 -13.67
N LEU A 78 -14.15 -2.26 -13.13
CA LEU A 78 -15.01 -1.37 -13.90
C LEU A 78 -14.31 -0.06 -14.25
N ASP A 79 -13.41 0.43 -13.39
CA ASP A 79 -12.55 1.57 -13.69
C ASP A 79 -11.66 1.26 -14.91
N ASP A 80 -11.07 0.06 -14.94
CA ASP A 80 -10.19 -0.40 -16.03
C ASP A 80 -10.93 -0.50 -17.37
N LEU A 81 -12.17 -1.00 -17.38
CA LEU A 81 -13.01 -1.02 -18.58
C LEU A 81 -13.42 0.39 -19.03
N ALA A 82 -13.76 1.27 -18.09
CA ALA A 82 -14.09 2.66 -18.38
C ALA A 82 -12.91 3.42 -19.00
N ALA A 83 -11.68 3.11 -18.59
CA ALA A 83 -10.46 3.66 -19.18
C ALA A 83 -10.26 3.23 -20.65
N VAL A 84 -10.75 2.06 -21.05
CA VAL A 84 -10.76 1.64 -22.47
C VAL A 84 -11.88 2.36 -23.23
N GLY A 85 -13.07 2.44 -22.65
CA GLY A 85 -14.12 3.35 -23.10
C GLY A 85 -14.82 3.01 -24.43
N ASP A 86 -14.44 1.94 -25.13
CA ASP A 86 -15.03 1.55 -26.42
C ASP A 86 -16.37 0.80 -26.27
N ALA A 87 -17.01 0.46 -27.41
CA ALA A 87 -18.30 -0.25 -27.40
C ALA A 87 -18.21 -1.68 -26.83
N ARG A 88 -17.08 -2.36 -27.06
CA ARG A 88 -16.81 -3.71 -26.54
C ARG A 88 -16.66 -3.68 -25.02
N ALA A 89 -15.94 -2.69 -24.49
CA ALA A 89 -15.78 -2.46 -23.05
C ALA A 89 -17.13 -2.21 -22.37
N ARG A 90 -17.99 -1.38 -22.97
CA ARG A 90 -19.36 -1.14 -22.47
C ARG A 90 -20.24 -2.37 -22.51
N HIS A 91 -20.13 -3.20 -23.55
CA HIS A 91 -20.88 -4.44 -23.64
C HIS A 91 -20.44 -5.44 -22.56
N ALA A 92 -19.12 -5.70 -22.46
CA ALA A 92 -18.56 -6.57 -21.42
C ALA A 92 -18.94 -6.11 -20.01
N ALA A 93 -18.84 -4.80 -19.71
CA ALA A 93 -19.25 -4.27 -18.43
C ALA A 93 -20.72 -4.57 -18.09
N ARG A 94 -21.63 -4.37 -19.06
CA ARG A 94 -23.06 -4.67 -18.88
C ARG A 94 -23.31 -6.15 -18.68
N ASP A 95 -22.69 -7.00 -19.49
CA ASP A 95 -22.89 -8.45 -19.42
C ASP A 95 -22.37 -9.01 -18.09
N TRP A 96 -21.20 -8.57 -17.65
CA TRP A 96 -20.63 -9.01 -16.37
C TRP A 96 -21.43 -8.47 -15.17
N ILE A 97 -21.96 -7.24 -15.25
CA ILE A 97 -22.89 -6.72 -14.25
C ILE A 97 -24.18 -7.56 -14.23
N ALA A 98 -24.76 -7.87 -15.39
CA ALA A 98 -25.97 -8.68 -15.49
C ALA A 98 -25.76 -10.08 -14.90
N GLN A 99 -24.64 -10.74 -15.22
CA GLN A 99 -24.27 -12.04 -14.66
C GLN A 99 -24.12 -11.98 -13.13
N TRP A 100 -23.57 -10.90 -12.58
CA TRP A 100 -23.51 -10.71 -11.13
C TRP A 100 -24.90 -10.56 -10.51
N ILE A 101 -25.79 -9.80 -11.15
CA ILE A 101 -27.17 -9.64 -10.67
C ILE A 101 -27.86 -11.01 -10.69
N GLU A 102 -27.82 -11.73 -11.79
CA GLU A 102 -28.45 -13.05 -11.91
C GLU A 102 -27.98 -14.04 -10.84
N THR A 103 -26.68 -14.04 -10.54
CA THR A 103 -26.08 -14.98 -9.57
C THR A 103 -26.20 -14.55 -8.11
N CYS A 104 -26.32 -13.25 -7.82
CA CYS A 104 -26.25 -12.72 -6.45
C CYS A 104 -27.50 -11.96 -5.98
N GLU A 105 -28.47 -11.63 -6.85
CA GLU A 105 -29.65 -10.79 -6.52
C GLU A 105 -30.57 -11.43 -5.48
N ASP A 106 -30.57 -12.75 -5.34
CA ASP A 106 -31.31 -13.44 -4.28
C ASP A 106 -30.67 -13.25 -2.88
N GLY A 107 -29.55 -12.53 -2.78
CA GLY A 107 -28.80 -12.35 -1.53
C GLY A 107 -27.88 -13.52 -1.18
N SER A 108 -27.69 -14.46 -2.10
CA SER A 108 -26.64 -15.48 -2.05
C SER A 108 -25.34 -14.97 -2.66
N GLY A 109 -24.26 -15.74 -2.47
CA GLY A 109 -22.92 -15.38 -2.97
C GLY A 109 -22.04 -14.60 -1.99
N PRO A 110 -20.72 -14.51 -2.27
CA PRO A 110 -19.74 -13.89 -1.39
C PRO A 110 -19.73 -12.35 -1.44
N GLY A 111 -20.32 -11.74 -2.48
CA GLY A 111 -20.36 -10.28 -2.67
C GLY A 111 -21.25 -9.48 -1.69
N TRP A 112 -21.94 -10.13 -0.74
CA TRP A 112 -22.81 -9.52 0.26
C TRP A 112 -22.11 -9.28 1.61
N THR A 113 -20.96 -8.62 1.58
CA THR A 113 -20.37 -8.00 2.77
C THR A 113 -20.57 -6.47 2.71
N PRO A 114 -20.65 -5.77 3.87
CA PRO A 114 -20.93 -4.35 3.85
C PRO A 114 -19.86 -3.52 3.12
N GLU A 115 -18.58 -3.86 3.29
CA GLU A 115 -17.46 -3.19 2.64
C GLU A 115 -17.50 -3.36 1.11
N LEU A 116 -17.71 -4.58 0.61
CA LEU A 116 -17.82 -4.85 -0.83
C LEU A 116 -19.07 -4.20 -1.44
N ALA A 117 -20.20 -4.20 -0.71
CA ALA A 117 -21.40 -3.48 -1.16
C ALA A 117 -21.16 -1.97 -1.24
N GLY A 118 -20.40 -1.40 -0.30
CA GLY A 118 -20.01 0.01 -0.34
C GLY A 118 -19.14 0.36 -1.54
N GLN A 119 -18.08 -0.42 -1.77
CA GLN A 119 -17.20 -0.26 -2.94
C GLN A 119 -17.99 -0.37 -4.26
N ARG A 120 -18.80 -1.43 -4.40
CA ARG A 120 -19.57 -1.69 -5.61
C ARG A 120 -20.62 -0.62 -5.90
N LEU A 121 -21.34 -0.14 -4.88
CA LEU A 121 -22.29 0.98 -5.03
C LEU A 121 -21.60 2.22 -5.58
N ILE A 122 -20.44 2.60 -5.04
CA ILE A 122 -19.68 3.75 -5.55
C ILE A 122 -19.32 3.54 -7.01
N ARG A 123 -18.75 2.39 -7.37
CA ARG A 123 -18.32 2.10 -8.74
C ARG A 123 -19.49 2.15 -9.72
N TRP A 124 -20.56 1.43 -9.43
CA TRP A 124 -21.75 1.37 -10.28
C TRP A 124 -22.36 2.77 -10.47
N ILE A 125 -22.54 3.52 -9.40
CA ILE A 125 -23.11 4.86 -9.49
C ILE A 125 -22.17 5.76 -10.30
N SER A 126 -20.88 5.81 -9.97
CA SER A 126 -19.91 6.68 -10.65
C SER A 126 -19.70 6.39 -12.14
N HIS A 127 -20.02 5.17 -12.58
CA HIS A 127 -19.88 4.74 -13.97
C HIS A 127 -21.22 4.63 -14.71
N GLU A 128 -22.30 5.21 -14.20
CA GLU A 128 -23.63 5.10 -14.82
C GLU A 128 -23.64 5.63 -16.27
N GLY A 129 -22.94 6.73 -16.56
CA GLY A 129 -22.81 7.27 -17.92
C GLY A 129 -22.01 6.38 -18.90
N PHE A 130 -21.14 5.51 -18.38
CA PHE A 130 -20.42 4.50 -19.18
C PHE A 130 -21.29 3.25 -19.39
N VAL A 131 -21.86 2.73 -18.30
CA VAL A 131 -22.63 1.48 -18.27
C VAL A 131 -24.00 1.61 -18.96
N LEU A 132 -24.71 2.71 -18.75
CA LEU A 132 -26.08 2.91 -19.25
C LEU A 132 -26.15 3.56 -20.64
N ARG A 133 -25.00 3.95 -21.22
CA ARG A 133 -24.96 4.53 -22.56
C ARG A 133 -25.44 3.53 -23.60
N ALA A 134 -26.56 3.86 -24.26
CA ALA A 134 -27.24 2.99 -25.22
C ALA A 134 -27.59 1.59 -24.66
N ALA A 135 -27.83 1.50 -23.35
CA ALA A 135 -28.28 0.27 -22.72
C ALA A 135 -29.78 0.03 -22.98
N PRO A 136 -30.22 -1.24 -23.14
CA PRO A 136 -31.64 -1.59 -23.20
C PRO A 136 -32.38 -1.18 -21.91
N GLU A 137 -33.67 -0.86 -22.03
CA GLU A 137 -34.47 -0.41 -20.89
C GLU A 137 -34.62 -1.50 -19.81
N ASP A 138 -34.75 -2.77 -20.21
CA ASP A 138 -34.82 -3.89 -19.26
C ASP A 138 -33.54 -4.03 -18.41
N PHE A 139 -32.37 -3.79 -19.02
CA PHE A 139 -31.11 -3.76 -18.30
C PHE A 139 -31.06 -2.57 -17.33
N ARG A 140 -31.47 -1.37 -17.78
CA ARG A 140 -31.55 -0.17 -16.93
C ARG A 140 -32.45 -0.41 -15.71
N ALA A 141 -33.63 -0.99 -15.91
CA ALA A 141 -34.57 -1.29 -14.82
C ALA A 141 -33.97 -2.29 -13.82
N THR A 142 -33.31 -3.34 -14.30
CA THR A 142 -32.65 -4.36 -13.47
C THR A 142 -31.47 -3.78 -12.69
N TYR A 143 -30.67 -2.94 -13.34
CA TYR A 143 -29.56 -2.21 -12.74
C TYR A 143 -30.00 -1.31 -11.58
N LEU A 144 -31.02 -0.47 -11.80
CA LEU A 144 -31.57 0.43 -10.78
C LEU A 144 -32.24 -0.31 -9.62
N ARG A 145 -32.88 -1.46 -9.89
CA ARG A 145 -33.44 -2.33 -8.85
C ARG A 145 -32.33 -2.87 -7.94
N SER A 146 -31.26 -3.39 -8.53
CA SER A 146 -30.11 -3.92 -7.79
C SER A 146 -29.43 -2.84 -6.95
N LEU A 147 -29.25 -1.62 -7.48
CA LEU A 147 -28.73 -0.48 -6.71
C LEU A 147 -29.60 -0.17 -5.46
N GLY A 148 -30.92 -0.18 -5.61
CA GLY A 148 -31.86 0.00 -4.50
C GLY A 148 -31.77 -1.10 -3.44
N GLN A 149 -31.67 -2.37 -3.88
CA GLN A 149 -31.47 -3.51 -2.99
C GLN A 149 -30.16 -3.39 -2.20
N GLN A 150 -29.05 -3.13 -2.89
CA GLN A 150 -27.73 -3.02 -2.28
C GLN A 150 -27.68 -1.89 -1.25
N THR A 151 -28.25 -0.72 -1.59
CA THR A 151 -28.36 0.43 -0.68
C THR A 151 -29.17 0.07 0.58
N ARG A 152 -30.30 -0.64 0.42
CA ARG A 152 -31.12 -1.10 1.56
C ARG A 152 -30.36 -2.10 2.43
N PHE A 153 -29.69 -3.07 1.84
CA PHE A 153 -28.84 -4.01 2.58
C PHE A 153 -27.81 -3.26 3.42
N LEU A 154 -27.08 -2.34 2.79
CA LEU A 154 -25.99 -1.61 3.43
C LEU A 154 -26.50 -0.73 4.58
N SER A 155 -27.65 -0.07 4.41
CA SER A 155 -28.33 0.71 5.48
C SER A 155 -28.62 -0.09 6.76
N LYS A 156 -28.72 -1.43 6.66
CA LYS A 156 -28.96 -2.32 7.80
C LYS A 156 -27.72 -3.04 8.29
N ARG A 157 -26.64 -3.08 7.50
CA ARG A 157 -25.49 -3.97 7.73
C ARG A 157 -24.14 -3.28 7.79
N TRP A 158 -24.03 -1.99 7.49
CA TRP A 158 -22.75 -1.24 7.56
C TRP A 158 -22.01 -1.44 8.90
N SER A 159 -22.73 -1.58 10.02
CA SER A 159 -22.14 -1.75 11.35
C SER A 159 -21.44 -3.10 11.58
N ALA A 160 -21.69 -4.07 10.70
CA ALA A 160 -21.02 -5.37 10.73
C ALA A 160 -19.67 -5.37 10.03
N ALA A 161 -19.32 -4.30 9.29
CA ALA A 161 -17.98 -4.14 8.75
C ALA A 161 -16.97 -4.05 9.92
N PRO A 162 -15.80 -4.71 9.80
CA PRO A 162 -14.67 -4.47 10.70
C PRO A 162 -14.30 -2.99 10.79
N ALA A 163 -13.77 -2.55 11.93
CA ALA A 163 -13.30 -1.18 12.09
C ALA A 163 -12.16 -0.85 11.11
N GLY A 164 -11.95 0.44 10.81
CA GLY A 164 -10.95 0.89 9.83
C GLY A 164 -11.54 0.99 8.42
N LEU A 165 -10.69 0.73 7.42
CA LEU A 165 -11.03 0.87 6.01
C LEU A 165 -12.34 0.15 5.60
N PRO A 166 -12.62 -1.11 5.99
CA PRO A 166 -13.86 -1.79 5.58
C PRO A 166 -15.13 -1.04 6.01
N ARG A 167 -15.13 -0.46 7.23
CA ARG A 167 -16.27 0.35 7.71
C ARG A 167 -16.34 1.69 7.01
N MET A 168 -15.22 2.31 6.70
CA MET A 168 -15.18 3.55 5.90
C MET A 168 -15.76 3.33 4.50
N GLU A 169 -15.40 2.23 3.83
CA GLU A 169 -15.96 1.85 2.53
C GLU A 169 -17.48 1.66 2.59
N ALA A 170 -17.97 0.93 3.60
CA ALA A 170 -19.39 0.72 3.82
C ALA A 170 -20.14 2.04 4.08
N LEU A 171 -19.61 2.90 4.95
CA LEU A 171 -20.24 4.17 5.32
C LEU A 171 -20.20 5.19 4.18
N CYS A 172 -19.05 5.37 3.52
CA CYS A 172 -18.92 6.28 2.38
C CYS A 172 -19.77 5.81 1.20
N GLY A 173 -19.81 4.50 0.92
CA GLY A 173 -20.65 3.94 -0.14
C GLY A 173 -22.13 4.13 0.13
N LEU A 174 -22.58 3.96 1.38
CA LEU A 174 -23.97 4.23 1.75
C LEU A 174 -24.30 5.73 1.66
N THR A 175 -23.41 6.61 2.16
CA THR A 175 -23.58 8.06 2.03
C THR A 175 -23.71 8.45 0.56
N TYR A 176 -22.79 7.98 -0.29
CA TYR A 176 -22.80 8.26 -1.71
C TYR A 176 -24.08 7.76 -2.39
N ALA A 177 -24.49 6.51 -2.14
CA ALA A 177 -25.71 5.95 -2.72
C ALA A 177 -26.98 6.66 -2.25
N SER A 178 -27.05 7.06 -0.99
CA SER A 178 -28.22 7.74 -0.42
C SER A 178 -28.42 9.16 -0.99
N LEU A 179 -27.33 9.80 -1.41
CA LEU A 179 -27.37 11.14 -2.00
C LEU A 179 -27.56 11.10 -3.53
N MET A 180 -26.93 10.15 -4.20
CA MET A 180 -26.90 10.10 -5.67
C MET A 180 -28.07 9.34 -6.29
N LEU A 181 -28.77 8.46 -5.56
CA LEU A 181 -29.91 7.69 -6.08
C LEU A 181 -31.25 8.33 -5.72
N THR A 182 -32.17 8.39 -6.68
CA THR A 182 -33.56 8.78 -6.43
C THR A 182 -34.44 7.56 -6.19
N GLY A 183 -35.57 7.74 -5.48
CA GLY A 183 -36.54 6.66 -5.23
C GLY A 183 -36.15 5.66 -4.13
N VAL A 184 -34.92 5.74 -3.61
CA VAL A 184 -34.44 4.91 -2.49
C VAL A 184 -34.70 5.62 -1.16
N ARG A 185 -35.34 4.93 -0.21
CA ARG A 185 -35.57 5.44 1.16
C ARG A 185 -34.44 5.06 2.10
N ALA A 186 -33.24 5.62 1.89
CA ALA A 186 -32.09 5.48 2.78
C ALA A 186 -31.54 6.87 3.10
N LEU A 187 -31.26 7.12 4.38
CA LEU A 187 -30.62 8.37 4.82
C LEU A 187 -29.10 8.17 4.85
N PRO A 188 -28.31 9.20 4.49
CA PRO A 188 -26.87 9.13 4.60
C PRO A 188 -26.46 8.97 6.08
N PRO A 189 -25.59 8.01 6.41
CA PRO A 189 -25.21 7.68 7.79
C PRO A 189 -24.18 8.68 8.37
N LEU A 190 -24.41 9.99 8.23
CA LEU A 190 -23.42 11.04 8.51
C LEU A 190 -22.89 11.01 9.95
N ALA A 191 -23.75 10.78 10.95
CA ALA A 191 -23.32 10.66 12.33
C ALA A 191 -22.40 9.45 12.57
N ALA A 192 -22.64 8.33 11.87
CA ALA A 192 -21.81 7.14 11.96
C ALA A 192 -20.47 7.33 11.21
N LEU A 193 -20.49 8.00 10.06
CA LEU A 193 -19.29 8.35 9.30
C LEU A 193 -18.40 9.34 10.08
N ALA A 194 -18.99 10.36 10.69
CA ALA A 194 -18.30 11.28 11.59
C ALA A 194 -17.69 10.55 12.79
N LYS A 195 -18.42 9.60 13.40
CA LYS A 195 -17.88 8.76 14.47
C LYS A 195 -16.69 7.92 13.99
N ALA A 196 -16.79 7.28 12.83
CA ALA A 196 -15.70 6.51 12.26
C ALA A 196 -14.46 7.39 11.99
N CYS A 197 -14.65 8.62 11.52
CA CYS A 197 -13.56 9.59 11.32
C CYS A 197 -12.80 9.92 12.61
N ARG A 198 -13.49 9.93 13.75
CA ARG A 198 -12.86 10.16 15.07
C ARG A 198 -12.20 8.91 15.65
N THR A 199 -12.69 7.71 15.34
CA THR A 199 -12.19 6.46 15.93
C THR A 199 -11.12 5.77 15.11
N ASP A 200 -11.22 5.85 13.79
CA ASP A 200 -10.41 5.04 12.88
C ASP A 200 -9.25 5.84 12.26
N VAL A 201 -9.30 7.18 12.34
CA VAL A 201 -8.22 8.08 11.89
C VAL A 201 -7.76 8.95 13.06
N GLY A 202 -6.50 8.76 13.46
CA GLY A 202 -5.89 9.47 14.58
C GLY A 202 -5.84 10.99 14.41
N MET A 203 -5.55 11.70 15.50
CA MET A 203 -5.39 13.16 15.52
C MET A 203 -4.18 13.64 14.70
N ASP A 204 -3.22 12.75 14.45
CA ASP A 204 -2.08 13.01 13.57
C ASP A 204 -2.36 12.60 12.11
N GLY A 205 -3.50 11.95 11.83
CA GLY A 205 -3.88 11.37 10.54
C GLY A 205 -3.49 9.90 10.37
N SER A 206 -3.05 9.23 11.44
CA SER A 206 -2.64 7.82 11.40
C SER A 206 -3.80 6.82 11.35
N LEU A 207 -3.52 5.65 10.75
CA LEU A 207 -4.36 4.45 10.83
C LEU A 207 -3.68 3.42 11.73
N THR A 208 -4.46 2.57 12.40
CA THR A 208 -3.92 1.47 13.21
C THR A 208 -3.12 0.46 12.39
N THR A 209 -3.43 0.29 11.11
CA THR A 209 -2.67 -0.56 10.17
C THR A 209 -1.34 0.05 9.76
N ARG A 210 -1.17 1.36 9.99
CA ARG A 210 -0.02 2.15 9.54
C ARG A 210 0.25 2.00 8.03
N ASN A 211 -0.74 1.62 7.23
CA ASN A 211 -0.60 1.42 5.79
C ASN A 211 -0.90 2.73 5.04
N PRO A 212 0.08 3.35 4.35
CA PRO A 212 -0.13 4.61 3.64
C PRO A 212 -1.13 4.50 2.49
N GLU A 213 -1.16 3.36 1.79
CA GLU A 213 -2.08 3.13 0.67
C GLU A 213 -3.54 3.01 1.14
N GLU A 214 -3.77 2.38 2.30
CA GLU A 214 -5.11 2.36 2.92
C GLU A 214 -5.58 3.77 3.30
N LEU A 215 -4.68 4.63 3.81
CA LEU A 215 -5.02 6.02 4.13
C LEU A 215 -5.36 6.82 2.87
N LEU A 216 -4.68 6.57 1.75
CA LEU A 216 -5.03 7.17 0.47
C LEU A 216 -6.45 6.78 0.03
N THR A 217 -6.82 5.51 0.21
CA THR A 217 -8.20 5.05 -0.04
C THR A 217 -9.20 5.75 0.87
N VAL A 218 -8.92 5.87 2.16
CA VAL A 218 -9.77 6.61 3.11
C VAL A 218 -9.95 8.07 2.68
N LEU A 219 -8.88 8.78 2.34
CA LEU A 219 -8.94 10.16 1.87
C LEU A 219 -9.82 10.27 0.63
N THR A 220 -9.62 9.39 -0.34
CA THR A 220 -10.37 9.36 -1.60
C THR A 220 -11.87 9.16 -1.36
N LEU A 221 -12.24 8.19 -0.50
CA LEU A 221 -13.64 7.93 -0.13
C LEU A 221 -14.29 9.13 0.58
N LEU A 222 -13.57 9.78 1.49
CA LEU A 222 -14.06 10.97 2.19
C LEU A 222 -14.28 12.13 1.22
N GLN A 223 -13.34 12.38 0.32
CA GLN A 223 -13.48 13.42 -0.70
C GLN A 223 -14.70 13.18 -1.60
N TRP A 224 -14.95 11.92 -1.97
CA TRP A 224 -16.14 11.56 -2.74
C TRP A 224 -17.44 11.79 -1.97
N ALA A 225 -17.47 11.45 -0.68
CA ALA A 225 -18.62 11.71 0.18
C ALA A 225 -18.87 13.21 0.38
N ILE A 226 -17.82 13.98 0.69
CA ILE A 226 -17.86 15.45 0.84
C ILE A 226 -18.39 16.08 -0.45
N ARG A 227 -17.86 15.70 -1.61
CA ARG A 227 -18.32 16.23 -2.90
C ARG A 227 -19.78 15.90 -3.18
N ALA A 228 -20.24 14.70 -2.83
CA ALA A 228 -21.64 14.33 -2.99
C ALA A 228 -22.55 15.21 -2.14
N LEU A 229 -22.18 15.44 -0.87
CA LEU A 229 -22.89 16.36 0.03
C LEU A 229 -22.94 17.78 -0.53
N THR A 230 -21.84 18.28 -1.10
CA THR A 230 -21.79 19.60 -1.75
C THR A 230 -22.74 19.69 -2.94
N VAL A 231 -22.74 18.69 -3.82
CA VAL A 231 -23.59 18.72 -5.05
C VAL A 231 -25.07 18.61 -4.72
N THR A 232 -25.43 17.94 -3.62
CA THR A 232 -26.82 17.81 -3.16
C THR A 232 -27.22 18.87 -2.12
N ASP A 233 -26.43 19.93 -1.94
CA ASP A 233 -26.67 21.01 -0.99
C ASP A 233 -27.02 20.51 0.42
N THR A 234 -26.29 19.49 0.88
CA THR A 234 -26.47 18.86 2.19
C THR A 234 -25.34 19.27 3.12
N ASP A 235 -25.69 19.65 4.36
CA ASP A 235 -24.72 20.05 5.37
C ASP A 235 -23.60 19.03 5.55
N ILE A 236 -22.35 19.51 5.52
CA ILE A 236 -21.15 18.70 5.63
C ILE A 236 -20.67 18.72 7.07
N PRO A 237 -20.67 17.59 7.80
CA PRO A 237 -20.13 17.56 9.15
C PRO A 237 -18.63 17.87 9.15
N SER A 238 -18.19 18.76 10.03
CA SER A 238 -16.77 19.18 10.11
C SER A 238 -15.83 18.00 10.38
N ASP A 239 -16.28 16.97 11.09
CA ASP A 239 -15.51 15.74 11.32
C ASP A 239 -14.98 15.11 10.02
N LEU A 240 -15.74 15.19 8.91
CA LEU A 240 -15.33 14.63 7.61
C LEU A 240 -14.23 15.50 6.98
N THR A 241 -14.42 16.82 6.95
CA THR A 241 -13.44 17.75 6.39
C THR A 241 -12.15 17.75 7.19
N ASP A 242 -12.25 17.71 8.52
CA ASP A 242 -11.09 17.66 9.41
C ASP A 242 -10.33 16.34 9.25
N CYS A 243 -11.06 15.22 9.16
CA CYS A 243 -10.46 13.91 8.91
C CYS A 243 -9.72 13.86 7.56
N ALA A 244 -10.36 14.36 6.49
CA ALA A 244 -9.74 14.45 5.18
C ALA A 244 -8.48 15.33 5.19
N ALA A 245 -8.50 16.47 5.90
CA ALA A 245 -7.35 17.35 6.06
C ALA A 245 -6.19 16.67 6.79
N ARG A 246 -6.46 15.95 7.89
CA ARG A 246 -5.44 15.17 8.62
C ARG A 246 -4.84 14.05 7.79
N ALA A 247 -5.68 13.30 7.07
CA ALA A 247 -5.24 12.25 6.15
C ALA A 247 -4.34 12.82 5.04
N ALA A 248 -4.74 13.92 4.41
CA ALA A 248 -3.95 14.58 3.38
C ALA A 248 -2.61 15.11 3.90
N ALA A 249 -2.58 15.70 5.10
CA ALA A 249 -1.34 16.16 5.72
C ALA A 249 -0.36 15.00 5.98
N THR A 250 -0.88 13.86 6.45
CA THR A 250 -0.08 12.64 6.64
C THR A 250 0.45 12.12 5.32
N LEU A 251 -0.40 11.95 4.30
CA LEU A 251 0.00 11.46 2.98
C LEU A 251 1.04 12.36 2.30
N ARG A 252 0.99 13.68 2.50
CA ARG A 252 2.04 14.60 2.04
C ARG A 252 3.39 14.31 2.69
N SER A 253 3.39 13.96 3.98
CA SER A 253 4.60 13.53 4.67
C SER A 253 5.10 12.20 4.12
N LEU A 254 4.21 11.26 3.81
CA LEU A 254 4.56 9.91 3.35
C LEU A 254 4.80 9.79 1.83
N ARG A 255 4.76 10.91 1.11
CA ARG A 255 5.06 11.00 -0.31
C ARG A 255 6.57 11.10 -0.54
N HIS A 256 7.11 10.22 -1.36
CA HIS A 256 8.46 10.31 -1.88
C HIS A 256 8.59 11.38 -2.98
N SER A 257 9.84 11.77 -3.27
CA SER A 257 10.18 12.73 -4.34
C SER A 257 9.66 12.32 -5.71
N ASP A 258 9.51 11.01 -5.94
CA ASP A 258 9.01 10.45 -7.19
C ASP A 258 7.48 10.46 -7.31
N GLY A 259 6.76 10.93 -6.27
CA GLY A 259 5.31 10.98 -6.22
C GLY A 259 4.62 9.73 -5.69
N GLY A 260 5.36 8.64 -5.44
CA GLY A 260 4.83 7.42 -4.84
C GLY A 260 4.70 7.51 -3.32
N LEU A 261 3.89 6.61 -2.76
CA LEU A 261 3.86 6.34 -1.33
C LEU A 261 4.95 5.34 -0.93
N ALA A 262 5.40 5.44 0.32
CA ALA A 262 6.26 4.43 0.94
C ALA A 262 5.53 3.09 1.09
N ARG A 263 6.24 1.97 0.86
CA ARG A 263 5.65 0.62 0.78
C ARG A 263 5.84 -0.16 2.08
N PHE A 264 4.93 0.06 3.02
CA PHE A 264 4.98 -0.55 4.35
C PHE A 264 3.67 -1.23 4.74
N HIS A 265 3.78 -2.22 5.64
CA HIS A 265 2.66 -2.91 6.29
C HIS A 265 1.54 -3.36 5.35
N GLY A 266 1.93 -4.03 4.26
CA GLY A 266 1.02 -4.58 3.26
C GLY A 266 0.65 -3.61 2.13
N GLY A 267 1.01 -2.33 2.24
CA GLY A 267 0.78 -1.31 1.23
C GLY A 267 1.81 -1.28 0.11
N GLY A 268 1.36 -0.87 -1.07
CA GLY A 268 2.18 -0.52 -2.23
C GLY A 268 2.39 0.99 -2.36
N ARG A 269 2.86 1.40 -3.55
CA ARG A 269 3.12 2.81 -3.89
C ARG A 269 1.86 3.63 -4.13
N GLY A 270 0.69 2.98 -4.13
CA GLY A 270 -0.54 3.52 -4.69
C GLY A 270 -0.58 3.40 -6.22
N LEU A 271 -1.74 3.71 -6.79
CA LEU A 271 -1.91 3.85 -8.23
C LEU A 271 -1.27 5.17 -8.71
N ASP A 272 -0.58 5.13 -9.85
CA ASP A 272 0.02 6.32 -10.45
C ASP A 272 -1.01 7.44 -10.63
N GLY A 273 -0.66 8.63 -10.15
CA GLY A 273 -1.54 9.82 -10.20
C GLY A 273 -2.66 9.86 -9.15
N ALA A 274 -2.97 8.76 -8.45
CA ALA A 274 -4.04 8.75 -7.45
C ALA A 274 -3.70 9.63 -6.24
N LEU A 275 -2.46 9.55 -5.74
CA LEU A 275 -2.00 10.40 -4.65
C LEU A 275 -2.06 11.88 -5.02
N ASP A 276 -1.56 12.25 -6.19
CA ASP A 276 -1.55 13.64 -6.68
C ASP A 276 -2.98 14.18 -6.87
N THR A 277 -3.87 13.35 -7.41
CA THR A 277 -5.29 13.68 -7.56
C THR A 277 -5.92 13.92 -6.19
N ALA A 278 -5.73 13.01 -5.23
CA ALA A 278 -6.29 13.17 -3.88
C ALA A 278 -5.72 14.40 -3.16
N LEU A 279 -4.42 14.67 -3.27
CA LEU A 279 -3.79 15.79 -2.60
C LEU A 279 -4.13 17.15 -3.21
N SER A 280 -4.38 17.22 -4.52
CA SER A 280 -4.81 18.47 -5.18
C SER A 280 -6.22 18.89 -4.76
N GLN A 281 -7.08 17.93 -4.41
CA GLN A 281 -8.43 18.18 -3.89
C GLN A 281 -8.44 18.58 -2.40
N ALA A 282 -7.38 18.27 -1.65
CA ALA A 282 -7.33 18.47 -0.20
C ALA A 282 -6.93 19.90 0.25
N GLY A 283 -6.91 20.88 -0.65
CA GLY A 283 -6.55 22.27 -0.34
C GLY A 283 -5.09 22.47 0.09
N PRO A 284 -4.66 23.71 0.40
CA PRO A 284 -3.28 24.03 0.74
C PRO A 284 -2.80 23.30 2.01
N ALA A 285 -1.52 22.93 2.01
CA ALA A 285 -0.91 22.18 3.11
C ALA A 285 -0.50 23.12 4.26
N ALA A 286 -0.69 22.66 5.50
CA ALA A 286 0.10 23.18 6.62
C ALA A 286 1.58 22.75 6.45
N PRO A 287 2.55 23.53 6.97
CA PRO A 287 3.95 23.12 6.98
C PRO A 287 4.11 21.72 7.58
N LEU A 288 4.99 20.92 6.98
CA LEU A 288 5.32 19.60 7.52
C LEU A 288 6.00 19.78 8.88
N SER A 289 5.49 19.08 9.90
CA SER A 289 6.15 18.97 11.20
C SER A 289 7.40 18.08 11.06
N PRO A 290 8.50 18.37 11.78
CA PRO A 290 9.65 17.47 11.85
C PRO A 290 9.34 16.15 12.57
N GLU A 291 8.19 16.01 13.24
CA GLU A 291 7.80 14.78 13.95
C GLU A 291 7.42 13.63 13.01
N PRO A 292 7.63 12.37 13.42
CA PRO A 292 7.13 11.22 12.68
C PRO A 292 5.61 11.29 12.47
N ARG A 293 5.15 10.91 11.28
CA ARG A 293 3.71 10.87 10.94
C ARG A 293 3.30 9.42 10.69
N MET A 294 2.22 8.95 11.33
CA MET A 294 1.82 7.54 11.25
C MET A 294 2.95 6.57 11.66
N GLY A 295 3.89 7.04 12.50
CA GLY A 295 5.08 6.28 12.89
C GLY A 295 6.19 6.25 11.84
N TYR A 296 6.15 7.07 10.79
CA TYR A 296 7.23 7.15 9.80
C TYR A 296 8.04 8.43 9.96
N ALA A 297 9.36 8.29 10.02
CA ALA A 297 10.31 9.39 9.97
C ALA A 297 10.60 9.74 8.51
N ARG A 298 10.64 11.04 8.18
CA ARG A 298 11.00 11.50 6.84
C ARG A 298 12.16 12.46 6.88
N LEU A 299 13.14 12.21 6.01
CA LEU A 299 14.20 13.16 5.67
C LEU A 299 14.01 13.55 4.19
N SER A 300 14.04 14.85 3.87
CA SER A 300 13.87 15.35 2.49
C SER A 300 14.79 16.53 2.24
N ALA A 301 15.68 16.43 1.25
CA ALA A 301 16.64 17.46 0.89
C ALA A 301 16.98 17.37 -0.60
N GLY A 302 17.10 18.52 -1.28
CA GLY A 302 17.31 18.56 -2.72
C GLY A 302 16.29 17.70 -3.48
N ARG A 303 16.78 16.73 -4.27
CA ARG A 303 15.95 15.76 -5.02
C ARG A 303 15.69 14.46 -4.25
N THR A 304 16.28 14.29 -3.07
CA THR A 304 16.30 13.01 -2.35
C THR A 304 15.29 12.99 -1.22
N SER A 305 14.60 11.88 -1.06
CA SER A 305 13.73 11.63 0.10
C SER A 305 13.95 10.25 0.68
N VAL A 306 13.97 10.18 2.01
CA VAL A 306 14.05 8.97 2.81
C VAL A 306 12.81 8.89 3.69
N ILE A 307 12.16 7.73 3.72
CA ILE A 307 11.05 7.44 4.64
C ILE A 307 11.39 6.16 5.39
N ALA A 308 11.39 6.21 6.72
CA ALA A 308 11.76 5.10 7.60
C ALA A 308 10.64 4.72 8.57
N ASP A 309 10.43 3.42 8.79
CA ASP A 309 9.50 2.86 9.77
C ASP A 309 10.06 3.09 11.19
N ALA A 310 9.55 4.11 11.84
CA ALA A 310 10.07 4.68 13.09
C ALA A 310 9.07 4.53 14.25
N GLY A 311 8.09 3.62 14.13
CA GLY A 311 7.02 3.44 15.10
C GLY A 311 6.84 1.97 15.50
N PRO A 312 6.09 1.70 16.58
CA PRO A 312 5.70 0.34 16.93
C PRO A 312 4.92 -0.30 15.78
N PRO A 313 5.15 -1.59 15.45
CA PRO A 313 4.41 -2.24 14.38
C PRO A 313 2.91 -2.34 14.72
N PRO A 314 2.03 -2.49 13.72
CA PRO A 314 0.59 -2.66 13.96
C PRO A 314 0.31 -3.81 14.92
N GLN A 315 -0.61 -3.59 15.87
CA GLN A 315 -0.96 -4.58 16.90
C GLN A 315 -2.36 -5.17 16.69
N GLY A 316 -2.68 -6.25 17.42
CA GLY A 316 -3.99 -6.89 17.40
C GLY A 316 -4.42 -7.30 15.98
N ALA A 317 -5.67 -6.99 15.60
CA ALA A 317 -6.19 -7.34 14.28
C ALA A 317 -5.45 -6.66 13.12
N ALA A 318 -4.91 -5.45 13.33
CA ALA A 318 -4.17 -4.70 12.31
C ALA A 318 -2.82 -5.38 11.97
N SER A 319 -2.24 -6.10 12.94
CA SER A 319 -0.97 -6.84 12.77
C SER A 319 -1.04 -7.94 11.70
N ARG A 320 -2.25 -8.39 11.31
CA ARG A 320 -2.45 -9.45 10.31
C ARG A 320 -1.93 -9.07 8.91
N ASN A 321 -1.86 -7.78 8.63
CA ASN A 321 -1.21 -7.21 7.45
C ASN A 321 0.07 -6.45 7.81
N GLY A 322 0.40 -6.34 9.11
CA GLY A 322 1.63 -5.73 9.59
C GLY A 322 2.87 -6.53 9.19
N HIS A 323 3.98 -5.81 9.08
CA HIS A 323 5.29 -6.34 8.70
C HIS A 323 6.27 -6.16 9.86
N ALA A 324 7.27 -7.04 9.95
CA ALA A 324 8.43 -6.90 10.83
C ALA A 324 9.47 -5.96 10.20
N SER A 325 9.05 -4.72 9.92
CA SER A 325 9.80 -3.72 9.16
C SER A 325 10.42 -2.62 10.02
N THR A 326 10.39 -2.75 11.35
CA THR A 326 10.87 -1.70 12.27
C THR A 326 12.30 -1.26 11.91
N LEU A 327 12.49 0.05 11.75
CA LEU A 327 13.71 0.74 11.30
C LEU A 327 14.12 0.52 9.84
N ALA A 328 13.31 -0.16 9.03
CA ALA A 328 13.51 -0.22 7.60
C ALA A 328 13.20 1.12 6.94
N PHE A 329 13.88 1.41 5.83
CA PHE A 329 13.69 2.65 5.10
C PHE A 329 13.63 2.43 3.59
N GLU A 330 13.05 3.41 2.90
CA GLU A 330 13.09 3.54 1.45
C GLU A 330 13.76 4.87 1.09
N LEU A 331 14.49 4.90 -0.03
CA LEU A 331 15.17 6.08 -0.57
C LEU A 331 14.80 6.26 -2.04
N THR A 332 14.40 7.48 -2.39
CA THR A 332 14.23 7.90 -3.79
C THR A 332 15.11 9.11 -4.07
N SER A 333 15.63 9.18 -5.30
CA SER A 333 16.33 10.34 -5.83
C SER A 333 15.65 10.81 -7.11
N GLY A 334 15.10 12.03 -7.07
CA GLY A 334 14.24 12.54 -8.13
C GLY A 334 13.06 11.60 -8.36
N ARG A 335 12.90 11.13 -9.60
CA ARG A 335 11.84 10.20 -10.02
C ARG A 335 12.25 8.72 -9.94
N ARG A 336 13.40 8.41 -9.34
CA ARG A 336 14.00 7.06 -9.33
C ARG A 336 14.09 6.52 -7.91
N ALA A 337 13.42 5.41 -7.64
CA ALA A 337 13.62 4.65 -6.41
C ALA A 337 15.00 3.98 -6.44
N VAL A 338 15.71 4.04 -5.32
CA VAL A 338 17.07 3.49 -5.17
C VAL A 338 17.03 2.33 -4.17
N ILE A 339 16.80 2.65 -2.90
CA ILE A 339 16.60 1.67 -1.82
C ILE A 339 15.11 1.48 -1.60
N VAL A 340 14.65 0.24 -1.58
CA VAL A 340 13.23 -0.12 -1.42
C VAL A 340 13.08 -1.22 -0.37
N ASN A 341 11.84 -1.60 -0.07
CA ASN A 341 11.55 -2.92 0.52
C ASN A 341 11.09 -3.90 -0.57
N CYS A 342 11.03 -5.20 -0.28
CA CYS A 342 10.54 -6.19 -1.26
C CYS A 342 9.08 -5.91 -1.65
N GLY A 343 8.21 -5.61 -0.68
CA GLY A 343 6.79 -5.35 -0.87
C GLY A 343 5.87 -6.33 -0.14
N SER A 344 4.55 -6.19 -0.30
CA SER A 344 3.56 -6.92 0.49
C SER A 344 3.49 -8.42 0.21
N GLY A 345 3.83 -8.84 -1.01
CA GLY A 345 3.72 -10.24 -1.44
C GLY A 345 2.29 -10.79 -1.54
N VAL A 346 1.26 -9.98 -1.24
CA VAL A 346 -0.14 -10.43 -1.14
C VAL A 346 -0.66 -11.00 -2.46
N THR A 347 -0.22 -10.44 -3.60
CA THR A 347 -0.61 -10.87 -4.95
C THR A 347 0.30 -11.94 -5.53
N PHE A 348 1.16 -12.57 -4.73
CA PHE A 348 2.06 -13.63 -5.20
C PHE A 348 1.85 -14.95 -4.44
N GLY A 349 0.74 -15.06 -3.69
CA GLY A 349 0.42 -16.24 -2.91
C GLY A 349 0.92 -16.20 -1.45
N PRO A 350 0.52 -17.20 -0.64
CA PRO A 350 0.72 -17.20 0.81
C PRO A 350 2.19 -17.19 1.23
N ASP A 351 3.06 -17.88 0.49
CA ASP A 351 4.49 -17.96 0.80
C ASP A 351 5.18 -16.62 0.59
N TRP A 352 4.93 -15.96 -0.55
CA TRP A 352 5.45 -14.63 -0.81
C TRP A 352 4.88 -13.59 0.15
N ARG A 353 3.60 -13.68 0.50
CA ARG A 353 3.00 -12.83 1.53
C ARG A 353 3.67 -13.03 2.89
N ARG A 354 3.99 -14.26 3.27
CA ARG A 354 4.71 -14.55 4.52
C ARG A 354 6.13 -14.00 4.48
N ALA A 355 6.87 -14.27 3.39
CA ALA A 355 8.25 -13.81 3.21
C ALA A 355 8.35 -12.28 3.17
N GLY A 356 7.45 -11.61 2.44
CA GLY A 356 7.42 -10.15 2.31
C GLY A 356 7.15 -9.39 3.62
N ARG A 357 6.62 -10.08 4.64
CA ARG A 357 6.36 -9.54 5.98
C ARG A 357 7.52 -9.70 6.96
N ALA A 358 8.50 -10.55 6.65
CA ALA A 358 9.63 -10.82 7.53
C ALA A 358 10.75 -9.77 7.32
N THR A 359 11.53 -9.50 8.38
CA THR A 359 12.63 -8.52 8.34
C THR A 359 13.63 -8.71 7.19
N PRO A 360 13.98 -9.94 6.75
CA PRO A 360 14.86 -10.14 5.60
C PRO A 360 14.34 -9.57 4.25
N SER A 361 13.07 -9.18 4.18
CA SER A 361 12.45 -8.52 3.01
C SER A 361 12.44 -6.99 3.11
N HIS A 362 13.13 -6.45 4.11
CA HIS A 362 13.14 -5.04 4.45
C HIS A 362 14.58 -4.51 4.54
N SER A 363 14.76 -3.24 4.17
CA SER A 363 16.08 -2.59 4.17
C SER A 363 16.48 -2.17 5.58
N THR A 364 16.79 -3.14 6.43
CA THR A 364 17.13 -3.00 7.84
C THR A 364 18.06 -4.12 8.34
N LEU A 365 18.42 -4.07 9.61
CA LEU A 365 19.21 -5.08 10.30
C LEU A 365 18.37 -6.31 10.67
N SER A 366 18.93 -7.50 10.48
CA SER A 366 18.44 -8.78 11.01
C SER A 366 19.53 -9.46 11.85
N LEU A 367 19.13 -10.23 12.86
CA LEU A 367 20.03 -10.90 13.82
C LEU A 367 19.72 -12.39 13.85
N ALA A 368 20.68 -13.26 13.56
CA ALA A 368 20.55 -14.73 13.60
C ALA A 368 19.30 -15.27 12.86
N GLY A 369 18.87 -14.60 11.78
CA GLY A 369 17.62 -14.93 11.07
C GLY A 369 16.33 -14.52 11.79
N TYR A 370 16.41 -13.92 12.97
CA TYR A 370 15.30 -13.34 13.71
C TYR A 370 14.83 -12.04 13.06
N SER A 371 13.51 -11.90 12.98
CA SER A 371 12.84 -10.67 12.57
C SER A 371 12.59 -9.77 13.78
N SER A 372 12.45 -8.45 13.55
CA SER A 372 12.11 -7.47 14.60
C SER A 372 10.76 -7.74 15.26
N SER A 373 9.89 -8.50 14.60
CA SER A 373 8.64 -9.08 15.10
C SER A 373 8.45 -10.46 14.46
N ARG A 374 7.82 -11.40 15.15
CA ARG A 374 7.57 -12.74 14.62
C ARG A 374 6.21 -12.84 13.96
N LEU A 375 6.08 -13.78 13.04
CA LEU A 375 4.78 -14.19 12.51
C LEU A 375 4.24 -15.34 13.36
N GLY A 376 3.08 -15.12 13.98
CA GLY A 376 2.37 -16.15 14.74
C GLY A 376 1.83 -17.27 13.85
N PRO A 377 1.12 -18.25 14.44
CA PRO A 377 0.43 -19.26 13.67
C PRO A 377 -0.62 -18.62 12.74
N PRO A 378 -0.83 -19.17 11.53
CA PRO A 378 -1.86 -18.70 10.64
C PRO A 378 -3.26 -18.96 11.23
N ASP A 379 -4.21 -18.09 10.92
CA ASP A 379 -5.61 -18.28 11.31
C ASP A 379 -6.16 -19.60 10.76
N PRO A 380 -7.06 -20.28 11.48
CA PRO A 380 -7.74 -21.47 10.98
C PRO A 380 -8.63 -21.19 9.76
N ALA A 381 -9.17 -19.97 9.66
CA ALA A 381 -10.04 -19.57 8.57
C ALA A 381 -9.24 -18.93 7.42
N PRO A 382 -9.60 -19.19 6.15
CA PRO A 382 -9.07 -18.46 5.01
C PRO A 382 -9.21 -16.94 5.18
N PRO A 383 -8.25 -16.13 4.71
CA PRO A 383 -7.07 -16.50 3.93
C PRO A 383 -5.84 -16.81 4.81
N HIS A 384 -6.04 -17.45 5.98
CA HIS A 384 -4.98 -17.98 6.84
C HIS A 384 -3.94 -16.93 7.26
N ARG A 385 -4.40 -15.74 7.63
CA ARG A 385 -3.53 -14.62 8.02
C ARG A 385 -2.85 -14.91 9.36
N ALA A 386 -1.58 -14.54 9.49
CA ALA A 386 -0.85 -14.63 10.75
C ALA A 386 -0.72 -13.25 11.39
N ALA A 387 -1.10 -13.10 12.67
CA ALA A 387 -0.81 -11.89 13.44
C ALA A 387 0.70 -11.75 13.71
N LEU A 388 1.15 -10.53 14.00
CA LEU A 388 2.50 -10.36 14.57
C LEU A 388 2.48 -10.80 16.04
N VAL A 389 3.52 -11.51 16.46
CA VAL A 389 3.78 -11.88 17.85
C VAL A 389 5.19 -11.42 18.22
N ASP A 390 5.43 -11.20 19.51
CA ASP A 390 6.66 -10.61 20.04
C ASP A 390 7.10 -9.32 19.31
N PRO A 391 6.21 -8.33 19.09
CA PRO A 391 6.63 -7.05 18.53
C PRO A 391 7.54 -6.30 19.52
N PRO A 392 8.39 -5.35 19.06
CA PRO A 392 9.12 -4.48 19.96
C PRO A 392 8.13 -3.66 20.80
N GLU A 393 8.36 -3.60 22.10
CA GLU A 393 7.54 -2.85 23.05
C GLU A 393 7.93 -1.37 23.05
N ARG A 394 9.21 -1.10 22.85
CA ARG A 394 9.76 0.26 22.81
C ARG A 394 10.34 0.51 21.43
N VAL A 395 9.70 1.43 20.71
CA VAL A 395 10.24 2.04 19.49
C VAL A 395 10.34 3.53 19.73
N GLN A 396 11.52 4.09 19.53
CA GLN A 396 11.79 5.51 19.73
C GLN A 396 12.29 6.12 18.43
N ALA A 397 11.94 7.38 18.19
CA ALA A 397 12.38 8.13 17.03
C ALA A 397 12.50 9.62 17.39
N VAL A 398 13.62 10.22 17.01
CA VAL A 398 13.87 11.67 17.17
C VAL A 398 14.38 12.20 15.84
N LEU A 399 13.72 13.23 15.32
CA LEU A 399 14.19 13.96 14.15
C LEU A 399 14.79 15.29 14.59
N SER A 400 15.94 15.62 14.03
CA SER A 400 16.62 16.88 14.31
C SER A 400 17.22 17.47 13.03
N ARG A 401 17.30 18.79 13.00
CA ARG A 401 18.06 19.52 11.98
C ARG A 401 19.42 19.88 12.58
N GLN A 402 20.48 19.46 11.92
CA GLN A 402 21.86 19.84 12.20
C GLN A 402 22.24 21.03 11.28
N PRO A 403 23.39 21.69 11.50
CA PRO A 403 23.84 22.80 10.65
C PRO A 403 23.87 22.46 9.15
N ASP A 404 24.40 21.28 8.82
CA ASP A 404 24.66 20.85 7.42
C ASP A 404 23.89 19.58 7.01
N SER A 405 23.00 19.07 7.87
CA SER A 405 22.26 17.84 7.62
C SER A 405 20.89 17.76 8.33
N LEU A 406 20.09 16.80 7.89
CA LEU A 406 18.86 16.35 8.57
C LEU A 406 19.13 14.97 9.16
N ARG A 407 18.78 14.75 10.43
CA ARG A 407 19.12 13.54 11.17
C ARG A 407 17.87 12.89 11.77
N ALA A 408 17.76 11.57 11.60
CA ALA A 408 16.76 10.73 12.27
C ALA A 408 17.48 9.68 13.11
N GLU A 409 17.21 9.67 14.41
CA GLU A 409 17.72 8.69 15.37
C GLU A 409 16.56 7.80 15.80
N MET A 410 16.68 6.50 15.59
CA MET A 410 15.59 5.56 15.82
C MET A 410 16.11 4.33 16.56
N SER A 411 15.29 3.68 17.38
CA SER A 411 15.66 2.43 18.05
C SER A 411 14.46 1.53 18.31
N HIS A 412 14.70 0.22 18.45
CA HIS A 412 13.72 -0.75 18.91
C HIS A 412 14.33 -1.88 19.76
N ASP A 413 13.53 -2.46 20.65
CA ASP A 413 13.94 -3.54 21.56
C ASP A 413 13.50 -4.95 21.12
N GLY A 414 13.28 -5.14 19.81
CA GLY A 414 12.72 -6.39 19.27
C GLY A 414 13.60 -7.63 19.46
N PHE A 415 14.91 -7.46 19.66
CA PHE A 415 15.84 -8.56 19.97
C PHE A 415 16.16 -8.68 21.47
N ARG A 416 15.64 -7.78 22.31
CA ARG A 416 16.04 -7.68 23.70
C ARG A 416 15.57 -8.87 24.53
N SER A 417 14.34 -9.33 24.32
CA SER A 417 13.75 -10.45 25.08
C SER A 417 14.47 -11.77 24.85
N THR A 418 15.06 -11.95 23.65
CA THR A 418 15.70 -13.20 23.24
C THR A 418 17.22 -13.13 23.33
N HIS A 419 17.83 -12.06 22.85
CA HIS A 419 19.28 -11.91 22.72
C HIS A 419 19.88 -10.84 23.64
N GLY A 420 19.06 -10.09 24.38
CA GLY A 420 19.54 -8.97 25.20
C GLY A 420 19.97 -7.75 24.39
N LEU A 421 19.68 -7.70 23.08
CA LEU A 421 20.14 -6.63 22.20
C LEU A 421 19.00 -5.66 21.83
N THR A 422 19.30 -4.37 21.88
CA THR A 422 18.51 -3.28 21.31
C THR A 422 19.19 -2.84 20.01
N HIS A 423 18.38 -2.66 18.97
CA HIS A 423 18.86 -2.14 17.69
C HIS A 423 18.54 -0.64 17.59
N ALA A 424 19.55 0.17 17.33
CA ALA A 424 19.42 1.58 17.01
C ALA A 424 19.95 1.86 15.60
N ARG A 425 19.25 2.72 14.88
CA ARG A 425 19.63 3.20 13.55
C ARG A 425 19.61 4.71 13.52
N ILE A 426 20.70 5.30 13.03
CA ILE A 426 20.83 6.73 12.79
C ILE A 426 20.94 6.92 11.28
N LEU A 427 20.12 7.81 10.72
CA LEU A 427 20.19 8.23 9.32
C LEU A 427 20.43 9.73 9.26
N GLU A 428 21.44 10.16 8.52
CA GLU A 428 21.82 11.55 8.39
C GLU A 428 21.99 11.92 6.92
N MET A 429 21.16 12.85 6.44
CA MET A 429 21.15 13.29 5.04
C MET A 429 21.67 14.72 4.92
N THR A 430 22.59 14.94 3.98
CA THR A 430 23.11 16.28 3.69
C THR A 430 22.01 17.21 3.18
N LEU A 431 22.11 18.52 3.44
CA LEU A 431 21.07 19.49 3.03
C LEU A 431 20.90 19.65 1.50
N ASP A 432 21.88 19.23 0.72
CA ASP A 432 21.78 19.15 -0.76
C ASP A 432 21.15 17.83 -1.26
N GLY A 433 20.94 16.87 -0.36
CA GLY A 433 20.40 15.53 -0.67
C GLY A 433 21.37 14.64 -1.47
N ARG A 434 22.66 14.97 -1.52
CA ARG A 434 23.68 14.20 -2.27
C ARG A 434 24.36 13.11 -1.44
N GLY A 435 24.17 13.09 -0.12
CA GLY A 435 24.73 12.08 0.76
C GLY A 435 23.73 11.63 1.83
N LEU A 436 23.70 10.32 2.08
CA LEU A 436 23.07 9.69 3.23
C LEU A 436 24.14 8.89 3.99
N ILE A 437 24.30 9.17 5.27
CA ILE A 437 25.14 8.41 6.19
C ILE A 437 24.20 7.62 7.10
N GLY A 438 24.54 6.36 7.34
CA GLY A 438 23.83 5.49 8.26
C GLY A 438 24.75 4.87 9.30
N GLU A 439 24.23 4.71 10.51
CA GLU A 439 24.87 3.95 11.59
C GLU A 439 23.84 2.98 12.16
N ASP A 440 24.18 1.69 12.13
CA ASP A 440 23.42 0.62 12.77
C ASP A 440 24.20 0.14 14.01
N LEU A 441 23.54 0.16 15.17
CA LEU A 441 24.10 -0.23 16.47
C LEU A 441 23.22 -1.31 17.09
N LEU A 442 23.81 -2.46 17.39
CA LEU A 442 23.23 -3.46 18.30
C LEU A 442 23.93 -3.37 19.64
N THR A 443 23.19 -3.12 20.72
CA THR A 443 23.78 -2.94 22.05
C THR A 443 22.92 -3.52 23.17
N THR A 444 23.57 -3.96 24.23
CA THR A 444 22.93 -4.22 25.54
C THR A 444 22.74 -2.90 26.28
N LEU A 445 21.67 -2.76 27.08
CA LEU A 445 21.35 -1.53 27.83
C LEU A 445 21.38 -1.72 29.35
N SER A 446 21.52 -2.95 29.84
CA SER A 446 21.53 -3.29 31.25
C SER A 446 22.35 -4.55 31.52
N ASP A 447 22.72 -4.81 32.78
CA ASP A 447 23.44 -6.04 33.12
C ASP A 447 22.59 -7.31 32.93
N ALA A 448 21.26 -7.20 33.08
CA ALA A 448 20.34 -8.28 32.74
C ALA A 448 20.36 -8.60 31.24
N ASP A 449 20.48 -7.57 30.40
CA ASP A 449 20.60 -7.70 28.95
C ASP A 449 21.95 -8.33 28.56
N LYS A 450 23.05 -7.94 29.21
CA LYS A 450 24.37 -8.59 29.05
C LYS A 450 24.33 -10.07 29.38
N ALA A 451 23.79 -10.43 30.55
CA ALA A 451 23.68 -11.83 30.94
C ALA A 451 22.81 -12.66 29.98
N ARG A 452 21.83 -12.04 29.31
CA ARG A 452 21.03 -12.69 28.26
C ARG A 452 21.82 -12.85 26.96
N PHE A 453 22.57 -11.82 26.57
CA PHE A 453 23.47 -11.87 25.42
C PHE A 453 24.52 -12.97 25.58
N ASP A 454 25.17 -13.07 26.75
CA ASP A 454 26.17 -14.11 27.03
C ASP A 454 25.60 -15.52 26.86
N ARG A 455 24.36 -15.73 27.35
CA ARG A 455 23.65 -17.01 27.17
C ARG A 455 23.32 -17.30 25.71
N ALA A 456 22.91 -16.28 24.94
CA ALA A 456 22.60 -16.44 23.52
C ALA A 456 23.86 -16.78 22.72
N GLN A 457 24.97 -16.07 22.98
CA GLN A 457 26.26 -16.28 22.33
C GLN A 457 26.88 -17.64 22.67
N GLN A 458 26.66 -18.16 23.88
CA GLN A 458 27.07 -19.52 24.25
C GLN A 458 26.25 -20.61 23.56
N ALA A 459 25.00 -20.30 23.18
CA ALA A 459 24.09 -21.27 22.57
C ALA A 459 24.30 -21.39 21.06
N GLU A 460 24.51 -20.27 20.37
CA GLU A 460 24.67 -20.22 18.92
C GLU A 460 25.44 -18.96 18.47
N ASP A 461 25.98 -19.02 17.24
CA ASP A 461 26.52 -17.83 16.59
C ASP A 461 25.40 -16.81 16.34
N LEU A 462 25.74 -15.53 16.47
CA LEU A 462 24.78 -14.42 16.33
C LEU A 462 25.09 -13.58 15.07
N PRO A 463 24.91 -14.12 13.84
CA PRO A 463 25.23 -13.39 12.63
C PRO A 463 24.28 -12.21 12.45
N ILE A 464 24.85 -11.07 12.05
CA ILE A 464 24.14 -9.86 11.72
C ILE A 464 24.12 -9.73 10.19
N ALA A 465 22.98 -9.31 9.65
CA ALA A 465 22.90 -8.90 8.26
C ALA A 465 22.07 -7.62 8.13
N ILE A 466 22.71 -6.55 7.64
CA ILE A 466 22.05 -5.30 7.27
C ILE A 466 21.79 -5.33 5.78
N ARG A 467 20.53 -5.21 5.38
CA ARG A 467 20.08 -5.33 3.99
C ARG A 467 19.71 -3.98 3.42
N PHE A 468 19.99 -3.82 2.14
CA PHE A 468 19.57 -2.68 1.33
C PHE A 468 19.05 -3.23 0.00
N HIS A 469 17.74 -3.44 -0.08
CA HIS A 469 17.12 -3.94 -1.30
C HIS A 469 17.11 -2.83 -2.35
N LEU A 470 17.60 -3.14 -3.54
CA LEU A 470 17.68 -2.20 -4.64
C LEU A 470 16.41 -2.31 -5.49
N HIS A 471 15.91 -1.17 -5.97
CA HIS A 471 14.86 -1.21 -6.97
C HIS A 471 15.35 -1.93 -8.24
N PRO A 472 14.55 -2.77 -8.93
CA PRO A 472 15.02 -3.56 -10.08
C PRO A 472 15.53 -2.77 -11.30
N ASP A 473 15.36 -1.45 -11.28
CA ASP A 473 15.86 -0.55 -12.33
C ASP A 473 17.23 0.05 -11.99
N VAL A 474 17.78 -0.27 -10.82
CA VAL A 474 19.13 0.11 -10.39
C VAL A 474 20.10 -0.95 -10.91
N ASP A 475 21.10 -0.51 -11.66
CA ASP A 475 22.20 -1.36 -12.09
C ASP A 475 23.33 -1.27 -11.05
N ALA A 476 23.69 -2.39 -10.42
CA ALA A 476 24.59 -2.42 -9.28
C ALA A 476 25.82 -3.30 -9.55
N HIS A 477 27.00 -2.76 -9.28
CA HIS A 477 28.28 -3.44 -9.47
C HIS A 477 29.18 -3.26 -8.26
N VAL A 478 29.87 -4.32 -7.88
CA VAL A 478 30.94 -4.25 -6.88
C VAL A 478 32.12 -3.51 -7.51
N ASP A 479 32.63 -2.51 -6.80
CA ASP A 479 33.66 -1.60 -7.27
C ASP A 479 34.81 -1.53 -6.25
N MET A 480 35.91 -0.85 -6.61
CA MET A 480 37.03 -0.55 -5.71
C MET A 480 37.61 -1.79 -5.02
N GLY A 481 37.73 -2.89 -5.75
CA GLY A 481 38.27 -4.15 -5.23
C GLY A 481 37.42 -4.80 -4.12
N GLY A 482 36.11 -4.52 -4.07
CA GLY A 482 35.20 -5.06 -3.07
C GLY A 482 34.85 -4.11 -1.94
N ALA A 483 35.43 -2.91 -1.91
CA ALA A 483 35.21 -1.93 -0.83
C ALA A 483 33.97 -1.02 -1.05
N ALA A 484 33.35 -1.06 -2.23
CA ALA A 484 32.19 -0.24 -2.56
C ALA A 484 31.22 -0.98 -3.50
N VAL A 485 29.97 -0.50 -3.55
CA VAL A 485 29.01 -0.86 -4.61
C VAL A 485 28.57 0.41 -5.33
N SER A 486 28.77 0.46 -6.63
CA SER A 486 28.31 1.53 -7.51
C SER A 486 26.89 1.21 -7.99
N LEU A 487 25.96 2.16 -7.84
CA LEU A 487 24.54 2.04 -8.16
C LEU A 487 24.18 3.06 -9.24
N THR A 488 24.03 2.60 -10.47
CA THR A 488 23.67 3.44 -11.62
C THR A 488 22.16 3.44 -11.80
N LEU A 489 21.56 4.64 -11.77
CA LEU A 489 20.13 4.83 -12.00
C LEU A 489 19.85 5.02 -13.48
N LYS A 490 18.63 4.71 -13.94
CA LYS A 490 18.19 5.01 -15.32
C LYS A 490 18.24 6.49 -15.72
N SER A 491 18.37 7.39 -14.76
CA SER A 491 18.59 8.82 -14.99
C SER A 491 20.05 9.14 -15.37
N GLY A 492 20.99 8.21 -15.21
CA GLY A 492 22.44 8.43 -15.33
C GLY A 492 23.10 8.88 -14.02
N GLU A 493 22.33 9.08 -12.95
CA GLU A 493 22.88 9.36 -11.62
C GLU A 493 23.56 8.11 -11.05
N ILE A 494 24.75 8.29 -10.46
CA ILE A 494 25.52 7.21 -9.84
C ILE A 494 25.62 7.48 -8.34
N TRP A 495 25.15 6.53 -7.53
CA TRP A 495 25.39 6.50 -6.09
C TRP A 495 26.47 5.48 -5.76
N VAL A 496 27.35 5.80 -4.81
CA VAL A 496 28.38 4.89 -4.34
C VAL A 496 28.08 4.53 -2.88
N PHE A 497 27.85 3.24 -2.63
CA PHE A 497 27.68 2.67 -1.31
C PHE A 497 29.05 2.28 -0.73
N ARG A 498 29.35 2.72 0.49
CA ARG A 498 30.57 2.37 1.25
C ARG A 498 30.23 2.03 2.69
N HIS A 499 31.16 1.38 3.36
CA HIS A 499 31.11 1.13 4.81
C HIS A 499 32.47 1.34 5.47
N ASP A 500 32.52 1.27 6.78
CA ASP A 500 33.69 1.53 7.63
C ASP A 500 34.74 0.40 7.69
N GLY A 501 34.56 -0.67 6.91
CA GLY A 501 35.49 -1.81 6.84
C GLY A 501 35.26 -2.91 7.88
N HIS A 502 34.34 -2.75 8.84
CA HIS A 502 34.13 -3.75 9.90
C HIS A 502 33.30 -4.97 9.48
N ALA A 503 32.40 -4.80 8.51
CA ALA A 503 31.52 -5.85 7.99
C ALA A 503 31.98 -6.35 6.61
N GLU A 504 31.57 -7.55 6.22
CA GLU A 504 31.70 -8.05 4.86
C GLU A 504 30.65 -7.41 3.94
N LEU A 505 31.08 -6.71 2.89
CA LEU A 505 30.22 -6.13 1.86
C LEU A 505 29.99 -7.13 0.72
N SER A 506 28.72 -7.38 0.39
CA SER A 506 28.35 -8.26 -0.71
C SER A 506 27.14 -7.76 -1.48
N LEU A 507 27.08 -8.10 -2.78
CA LEU A 507 25.92 -7.89 -3.63
C LEU A 507 25.22 -9.23 -3.85
N LYS A 508 23.98 -9.37 -3.36
CA LYS A 508 23.24 -10.64 -3.37
C LYS A 508 21.94 -10.52 -4.18
N PRO A 509 21.38 -11.63 -4.70
CA PRO A 509 20.05 -11.62 -5.31
C PRO A 509 18.97 -11.16 -4.34
N SER A 510 17.96 -10.49 -4.88
CA SER A 510 16.77 -10.06 -4.16
C SER A 510 15.53 -10.12 -5.06
N VAL A 511 14.40 -9.68 -4.53
CA VAL A 511 13.13 -9.64 -5.27
C VAL A 511 12.38 -8.34 -5.02
N TYR A 512 11.62 -7.93 -6.02
CA TYR A 512 10.70 -6.81 -5.93
C TYR A 512 9.28 -7.28 -6.25
N LEU A 513 8.43 -7.25 -5.24
CA LEU A 513 7.05 -7.71 -5.25
C LEU A 513 6.15 -6.56 -5.74
N GLU A 514 6.04 -6.45 -7.06
CA GLU A 514 5.27 -5.41 -7.75
C GLU A 514 3.83 -5.86 -8.04
N THR A 515 2.86 -5.20 -7.42
CA THR A 515 1.43 -5.47 -7.62
C THR A 515 1.03 -5.35 -9.09
N GLY A 516 0.30 -6.34 -9.60
CA GLY A 516 -0.16 -6.38 -10.99
C GLY A 516 0.76 -7.16 -11.95
N ARG A 517 1.87 -7.71 -11.46
CA ARG A 517 2.68 -8.69 -12.21
C ARG A 517 2.32 -10.12 -11.81
N LEU A 518 2.56 -11.04 -12.75
CA LEU A 518 2.39 -12.48 -12.55
C LEU A 518 3.49 -13.10 -11.69
N LYS A 519 4.70 -12.58 -11.81
CA LYS A 519 5.89 -13.08 -11.10
C LYS A 519 6.63 -11.93 -10.41
N PRO A 520 7.24 -12.17 -9.25
CA PRO A 520 8.18 -11.23 -8.65
C PRO A 520 9.25 -10.80 -9.65
N ARG A 521 9.66 -9.54 -9.60
CA ARG A 521 10.79 -9.06 -10.41
C ARG A 521 12.10 -9.45 -9.72
N PRO A 522 13.04 -10.08 -10.43
CA PRO A 522 14.41 -10.21 -9.94
C PRO A 522 14.98 -8.83 -9.62
N ALA A 523 15.70 -8.74 -8.52
CA ALA A 523 16.38 -7.54 -8.07
C ALA A 523 17.71 -7.92 -7.42
N GLN A 524 18.45 -6.93 -6.93
CA GLN A 524 19.66 -7.12 -6.15
C GLN A 524 19.51 -6.43 -4.80
N GLN A 525 20.39 -6.79 -3.87
CA GLN A 525 20.50 -6.13 -2.58
C GLN A 525 21.97 -6.02 -2.18
N VAL A 526 22.34 -4.90 -1.58
CA VAL A 526 23.61 -4.79 -0.85
C VAL A 526 23.39 -5.39 0.54
N VAL A 527 24.35 -6.21 0.99
CA VAL A 527 24.33 -6.84 2.31
C VAL A 527 25.64 -6.57 3.01
N LEU A 528 25.55 -5.99 4.22
CA LEU A 528 26.64 -5.95 5.18
C LEU A 528 26.46 -7.10 6.17
N SER A 529 27.44 -7.99 6.25
CA SER A 529 27.43 -9.16 7.13
C SER A 529 28.51 -9.07 8.20
N ASP A 530 28.14 -9.37 9.44
CA ASP A 530 29.05 -9.39 10.60
C ASP A 530 28.49 -10.38 11.64
N ALA A 531 29.06 -10.44 12.84
CA ALA A 531 28.53 -11.19 13.98
C ALA A 531 28.49 -10.32 15.24
N ALA A 532 27.45 -10.49 16.05
CA ALA A 532 27.36 -9.84 17.36
C ALA A 532 28.33 -10.52 18.35
N MET A 533 29.56 -10.02 18.42
CA MET A 533 30.62 -10.61 19.26
C MET A 533 30.82 -9.90 20.61
N SER A 534 30.31 -8.68 20.74
CA SER A 534 30.47 -7.83 21.92
C SER A 534 29.15 -7.22 22.37
N TYR A 535 29.11 -6.69 23.59
CA TYR A 535 27.95 -6.00 24.16
C TYR A 535 27.46 -4.79 23.36
N ALA A 536 28.28 -4.29 22.44
CA ALA A 536 27.92 -3.32 21.43
C ALA A 536 28.61 -3.69 20.11
N THR A 537 27.85 -3.74 19.02
CA THR A 537 28.34 -3.95 17.65
C THR A 537 27.82 -2.80 16.79
N ARG A 538 28.72 -2.09 16.11
CA ARG A 538 28.40 -0.88 15.34
C ARG A 538 28.93 -1.00 13.92
N ILE A 539 28.08 -0.71 12.94
CA ILE A 539 28.44 -0.68 11.53
C ILE A 539 27.99 0.66 10.94
N ARG A 540 28.92 1.38 10.31
CA ARG A 540 28.66 2.64 9.60
C ARG A 540 28.73 2.43 8.10
N TRP A 541 27.80 3.06 7.41
CA TRP A 541 27.72 3.04 5.95
C TRP A 541 27.37 4.41 5.40
N SER A 542 27.69 4.63 4.13
CA SER A 542 27.33 5.84 3.41
C SER A 542 26.87 5.52 2.00
N LEU A 543 25.96 6.35 1.50
CA LEU A 543 25.47 6.35 0.14
C LEU A 543 25.61 7.78 -0.38
N THR A 544 26.54 8.01 -1.30
CA THR A 544 26.84 9.37 -1.82
C THR A 544 26.79 9.41 -3.33
N LYS A 545 26.30 10.52 -3.89
CA LYS A 545 26.33 10.74 -5.35
C LYS A 545 27.77 10.96 -5.81
N ALA A 546 28.15 10.36 -6.93
CA ALA A 546 29.43 10.64 -7.57
C ALA A 546 29.52 12.12 -8.00
N GLN A 547 30.73 12.70 -7.96
CA GLN A 547 30.96 14.12 -8.24
C GLN A 547 30.49 14.56 -9.63
N ASP A 548 30.56 13.67 -10.63
CA ASP A 548 30.16 13.96 -12.02
C ASP A 548 28.65 13.89 -12.28
N THR A 549 27.83 13.68 -11.24
CA THR A 549 26.37 13.69 -11.38
C THR A 549 25.86 15.13 -11.61
N PRO A 550 25.28 15.47 -12.78
CA PRO A 550 24.81 16.82 -13.08
C PRO A 550 23.65 17.24 -12.18
N ASP A 551 23.54 18.53 -11.84
CA ASP A 551 22.39 19.04 -11.07
C ASP A 551 21.08 19.07 -11.88
N VAL A 552 21.20 19.07 -13.22
CA VAL A 552 20.07 19.06 -14.17
C VAL A 552 20.10 17.76 -14.97
N ILE A 553 19.46 16.71 -14.44
CA ILE A 553 19.33 15.43 -15.13
C ILE A 553 17.97 15.36 -15.85
N ARG A 554 17.98 15.05 -17.15
CA ARG A 554 16.75 14.76 -17.89
C ARG A 554 16.28 13.35 -17.55
N ASP A 555 15.11 13.24 -16.92
CA ASP A 555 14.53 11.98 -16.45
C ASP A 555 14.03 11.04 -17.59
N LEU A 556 14.20 11.42 -18.86
CA LEU A 556 13.87 10.61 -20.03
C LEU A 556 15.19 10.14 -20.68
N GLY A 557 15.58 8.89 -20.45
CA GLY A 557 16.65 8.26 -21.24
C GLY A 557 16.19 8.03 -22.69
N PRO A 558 17.11 7.92 -23.66
CA PRO A 558 16.75 7.54 -25.02
C PRO A 558 16.07 6.16 -24.99
N LEU A 559 14.92 6.07 -25.67
CA LEU A 559 14.31 4.78 -26.02
C LEU A 559 15.37 3.98 -26.78
N ARG A 560 15.67 2.75 -26.36
CA ARG A 560 16.41 1.81 -27.21
C ARG A 560 15.62 1.69 -28.51
N SER A 561 16.16 2.18 -29.61
CA SER A 561 15.66 1.86 -30.94
C SER A 561 15.89 0.36 -31.15
N GLU A 562 14.80 -0.39 -31.25
CA GLU A 562 14.79 -1.67 -31.96
C GLU A 562 14.90 -1.32 -33.44
N ASP A 563 16.13 -1.11 -33.92
CA ASP A 563 16.49 -1.04 -35.34
C ASP A 563 18.02 -1.12 -35.40
N ASP A 564 18.54 -2.33 -35.25
CA ASP A 564 19.90 -2.73 -35.64
C ASP A 564 19.84 -4.25 -35.90
N ASP A 565 19.06 -4.62 -36.92
CA ASP A 565 19.10 -5.93 -37.56
C ASP A 565 18.61 -5.73 -39.00
N HIS A 566 19.44 -5.10 -39.84
CA HIS A 566 19.49 -5.30 -41.29
C HIS A 566 20.53 -4.35 -41.87
N GLU A 567 21.73 -4.85 -42.13
CA GLU A 567 22.49 -4.67 -43.38
C GLU A 567 23.93 -5.13 -43.17
N ASP A 568 24.24 -6.34 -43.64
CA ASP A 568 25.55 -6.64 -44.22
C ASP A 568 25.46 -7.93 -45.06
N ALA A 569 25.32 -7.74 -46.37
CA ALA A 569 25.86 -8.61 -47.42
C ALA A 569 25.97 -7.77 -48.70
N PRO A 570 27.12 -7.83 -49.38
CA PRO A 570 27.21 -8.80 -50.48
C PRO A 570 28.19 -9.95 -50.23
#